data_AF-A0A962APY3-F1
#
_entry.id   AF-A0A962APY3-F1
#
_cell.length_a   1.000
_cell.length_b   1.000
_cell.length_c   1.000
_cell.angle_alpha   90.00
_cell.angle_beta   90.00
_cell.angle_gamma   90.00
#
_symmetry.space_group_name_H-M   'P 1'
#
loop_
_entity.id
_entity.type
_entity.pdbx_description
1 polymer ?
#
loop_
_entity_poly.entity_id
_entity_poly.type
_entity_poly.pdbx_seq_one_letter_code
_entity_poly.pdbx_strand_id
1 'polypeptide(L)' 'MARTIDPPQLPEAQPVNLREALEERYLAYALSTIMGRALPDARDGLKPVHRRILYGMQVLRLDPGSTFKK' A
#
# COMPACT_ATOMS: atom_id res chain seq x y z
N MET A 1 -26.48 34.45 17.62
CA MET A 1 -26.14 33.29 18.47
C MET A 1 -25.19 32.40 17.70
N ALA A 2 -23.88 32.50 17.95
CA ALA A 2 -22.88 31.64 17.30
C ALA A 2 -22.88 30.27 18.00
N ARG A 3 -23.07 29.19 17.25
CA ARG A 3 -22.92 27.83 17.78
C ARG A 3 -21.43 27.60 18.00
N THR A 4 -21.02 27.38 19.24
CA THR A 4 -19.70 26.84 19.57
C THR A 4 -19.69 25.40 19.10
N ILE A 5 -18.95 25.14 18.01
CA ILE A 5 -18.68 23.78 17.55
C ILE A 5 -17.56 23.30 18.46
N ASP A 6 -17.88 22.44 19.42
CA ASP A 6 -16.84 21.81 20.24
C ASP A 6 -15.93 20.99 19.31
N PRO A 7 -14.60 21.14 19.43
CA PRO A 7 -13.68 20.39 18.59
C PRO A 7 -13.89 18.89 18.80
N PRO A 8 -13.78 18.08 17.74
CA PRO A 8 -13.93 16.64 17.87
C PRO A 8 -12.91 16.13 18.89
N GLN A 9 -13.40 15.42 19.90
CA GLN A 9 -12.58 14.76 20.90
C GLN A 9 -11.82 13.63 20.20
N LEU A 10 -10.57 13.90 19.81
CA LEU A 10 -9.69 12.87 19.30
C LEU A 10 -9.38 11.89 20.44
N PRO A 11 -9.40 10.57 20.18
CA PRO A 11 -9.02 9.61 21.21
C PRO A 11 -7.62 9.94 21.73
N GLU A 12 -7.46 9.93 23.06
CA GLU A 12 -6.16 10.15 23.69
C GLU A 12 -5.15 9.14 23.16
N ALA A 13 -3.99 9.62 22.74
CA ALA A 13 -2.91 8.78 22.25
C ALA A 13 -2.41 7.91 23.40
N GLN A 14 -2.54 6.58 23.26
CA GLN A 14 -2.02 5.65 24.25
C GLN A 14 -0.49 5.77 24.30
N PRO A 15 0.11 6.00 25.48
CA PRO A 15 1.55 6.01 25.60
C PRO A 15 2.09 4.60 25.33
N VAL A 16 2.98 4.48 24.35
CA VAL A 16 3.66 3.22 23.98
C VAL A 16 5.16 3.36 24.22
N ASN A 17 5.81 2.28 24.65
CA ASN A 17 7.26 2.28 24.78
C ASN A 17 7.92 2.48 23.41
N LEU A 18 8.81 3.47 23.28
CA LEU A 18 9.40 3.84 22.00
C LEU A 18 10.23 2.70 21.39
N ARG A 19 10.98 1.95 22.20
CA ARG A 19 11.82 0.84 21.72
C ARG A 19 10.96 -0.27 21.14
N GLU A 20 9.95 -0.71 21.89
CA GLU A 20 9.03 -1.76 21.46
C GLU A 20 8.28 -1.35 20.19
N ALA A 21 7.77 -0.12 20.15
CA ALA A 21 7.06 0.41 18.98
C ALA A 21 7.97 0.52 17.74
N LEU A 22 9.24 0.89 17.91
CA LEU A 22 10.20 0.97 16.80
C LEU A 22 10.52 -0.42 16.24
N GLU A 23 10.82 -1.39 17.10
CA GLU A 23 11.16 -2.75 16.69
C GLU A 23 9.99 -3.39 15.92
N GLU A 24 8.76 -3.27 16.43
CA GLU A 24 7.56 -3.79 15.78
C GLU A 24 7.31 -3.12 14.42
N ARG A 25 7.30 -1.78 14.38
CA ARG A 25 6.99 -1.03 13.15
C ARG A 25 8.06 -1.21 12.08
N TYR A 26 9.33 -1.25 12.49
CA TYR A 26 10.43 -1.49 11.57
C TYR A 26 10.35 -2.89 10.97
N LEU A 27 10.13 -3.91 11.80
CA LEU A 27 9.98 -5.28 11.33
C LEU A 27 8.78 -5.43 10.38
N ALA A 28 7.62 -4.87 10.75
CA ALA A 28 6.43 -4.90 9.91
C ALA A 28 6.67 -4.24 8.54
N TYR A 29 7.31 -3.06 8.53
CA TYR A 29 7.63 -2.38 7.28
C TYR A 29 8.65 -3.15 6.44
N ALA A 30 9.70 -3.69 7.06
CA ALA A 30 10.73 -4.47 6.39
C ALA A 30 10.12 -5.71 5.72
N LEU A 31 9.34 -6.51 6.45
CA LEU A 31 8.67 -7.70 5.93
C LEU A 31 7.66 -7.35 4.83
N SER A 32 6.84 -6.32 5.05
CA SER A 32 5.90 -5.85 4.02
C SER A 32 6.62 -5.38 2.75
N THR A 33 7.79 -4.77 2.87
CA THR A 33 8.56 -4.29 1.72
C THR A 33 9.18 -5.46 0.97
N ILE A 34 9.78 -6.42 1.68
CA ILE A 34 10.41 -7.60 1.08
C ILE A 34 9.38 -8.42 0.31
N MET A 35 8.28 -8.79 0.95
CA MET A 35 7.26 -9.67 0.37
C MET A 35 6.34 -8.96 -0.62
N GLY A 36 5.98 -7.71 -0.35
CA GLY A 36 4.91 -7.00 -1.07
C GLY A 36 5.38 -6.01 -2.13
N ARG A 37 6.68 -5.78 -2.27
CA ARG A 37 7.19 -4.71 -3.15
C ARG A 37 8.53 -5.04 -3.83
N ALA A 38 9.52 -5.47 -3.05
CA ALA A 38 10.91 -5.47 -3.48
C ALA A 38 11.28 -6.69 -4.33
N LEU A 39 10.93 -7.89 -3.86
CA LEU A 39 11.30 -9.15 -4.50
C LEU A 39 10.24 -9.62 -5.51
N PRO A 40 10.64 -10.20 -6.66
CA PRO A 40 9.73 -10.87 -7.57
C PRO A 40 9.28 -12.24 -7.04
N ASP A 41 8.14 -12.71 -7.52
CA ASP A 41 7.70 -14.08 -7.24
C ASP A 41 8.51 -15.07 -8.10
N ALA A 42 8.93 -16.20 -7.52
CA ALA A 42 9.74 -17.20 -8.20
C ALA A 42 8.99 -17.92 -9.34
N ARG A 43 7.65 -17.92 -9.32
CA ARG A 43 6.82 -18.63 -10.30
C ARG A 43 6.80 -17.94 -11.65
N ASP A 44 6.72 -16.60 -11.64
CA ASP A 44 6.53 -15.78 -12.84
C ASP A 44 7.64 -14.73 -13.04
N GLY A 45 8.51 -14.53 -12.04
CA GLY A 45 9.54 -13.49 -12.06
C GLY A 45 8.99 -12.07 -11.94
N LEU A 46 7.70 -11.89 -11.64
CA LEU A 46 7.04 -10.59 -11.65
C LEU A 46 6.93 -9.99 -10.25
N LYS A 47 7.18 -8.68 -10.17
CA LYS A 47 6.84 -7.88 -8.99
C LYS A 47 5.33 -7.60 -8.93
N PRO A 48 4.76 -7.33 -7.74
CA PRO A 48 3.32 -7.06 -7.60
C PRO A 48 2.78 -5.94 -8.50
N VAL A 49 3.59 -4.90 -8.78
CA VAL A 49 3.18 -3.80 -9.68
C VAL A 49 2.99 -4.27 -11.13
N HIS A 50 3.87 -5.15 -11.64
CA HIS A 50 3.77 -5.65 -13.01
C HIS A 50 2.51 -6.51 -13.18
N ARG A 51 2.21 -7.38 -12.21
CA ARG A 51 1.01 -8.22 -12.23
C ARG A 51 -0.27 -7.40 -12.28
N ARG A 52 -0.34 -6.31 -11.50
CA ARG A 52 -1.48 -5.38 -11.50
C ARG A 52 -1.62 -4.65 -12.83
N ILE A 53 -0.52 -4.21 -13.43
CA ILE A 53 -0.53 -3.55 -14.75
C ILE A 53 -1.03 -4.52 -15.82
N LEU A 54 -0.44 -5.71 -15.92
CA LEU A 54 -0.84 -6.71 -16.92
C LEU A 54 -2.31 -7.12 -16.76
N TYR A 55 -2.75 -7.33 -15.52
CA TYR A 55 -4.16 -7.61 -15.25
C TYR A 55 -5.08 -6.43 -15.62
N GLY A 56 -4.69 -5.20 -15.31
CA GLY A 56 -5.43 -4.00 -15.71
C GLY A 56 -5.52 -3.86 -17.24
N MET A 57 -4.42 -4.10 -17.96
CA MET A 57 -4.40 -4.12 -19.42
C MET A 57 -5.36 -5.17 -19.99
N GLN A 58 -5.40 -6.37 -19.39
CA GLN A 58 -6.32 -7.44 -19.77
C GLN A 58 -7.79 -7.03 -19.56
N VAL A 59 -8.11 -6.45 -18.40
CA VAL A 59 -9.48 -5.96 -18.09
C VAL A 59 -9.91 -4.85 -19.04
N LEU A 60 -8.98 -3.98 -19.44
CA LEU A 60 -9.21 -2.87 -20.38
C LEU A 60 -9.12 -3.26 -21.86
N ARG A 61 -8.84 -4.55 -22.16
CA ARG A 61 -8.67 -5.08 -23.53
C ARG A 61 -7.64 -4.30 -24.36
N LEU A 62 -6.47 -4.05 -23.77
CA LEU A 62 -5.34 -3.40 -24.44
C LEU A 62 -4.50 -4.43 -25.20
N ASP A 63 -5.08 -4.98 -26.27
CA ASP A 63 -4.42 -5.99 -27.10
C ASP A 63 -3.28 -5.37 -27.93
N PRO A 64 -2.22 -6.11 -28.25
CA PRO A 64 -1.08 -5.60 -29.03
C PRO A 64 -1.45 -5.00 -30.40
N GLY A 65 -2.54 -5.48 -31.02
CA GLY A 65 -3.05 -4.96 -32.30
C GLY A 65 -4.00 -3.76 -32.17
N SER A 66 -4.36 -3.36 -30.95
CA SER A 66 -5.29 -2.26 -30.70
C SER A 66 -4.60 -0.89 -30.75
N THR A 67 -5.36 0.18 -30.99
CA THR A 67 -4.82 1.54 -30.97
C THR A 67 -4.35 1.91 -29.56
N PHE A 68 -3.18 2.54 -29.49
CA PHE A 68 -2.58 3.00 -28.24
C PHE A 68 -3.54 3.88 -27.42
N LYS A 69 -3.62 3.60 -26.11
CA LYS A 69 -4.33 4.41 -25.13
C LYS A 69 -3.33 4.94 -24.11
N LYS A 70 -3.48 6.22 -23.77
CA LYS A 70 -2.68 6.91 -22.74
C LYS A 70 -3.19 6.57 -21.35
#